data_AF-A0A814A4W6-F1
#
_entry.id   AF-A0A814A4W6-F1
#
_cell.length_a   1.000
_cell.length_b   1.000
_cell.length_c   1.000
_cell.angle_alpha   90.00
_cell.angle_beta   90.00
_cell.angle_gamma   90.00
#
_symmetry.space_group_name_H-M   'P 1'
#
loop_
_entity.id
_entity.type
_entity.pdbx_description
1 polymer ?
#
loop_
_entity_poly.entity_id
_entity_poly.type
_entity_poly.pdbx_seq_one_letter_code
_entity_poly.pdbx_strand_id
1 'polypeptide(L)'
;MNGKKPINVKNSADQSKSIDRKQETSPILISYDKNNDEKNQEDNFIYYNNVQQCIQAIEQSSIPIFLILNSTSATDILSRIHSLTQIDTIFIYCNSSREQQRCQYLCQHYSKIFDLFIDRKQLLDTIQENVLLYQKQSGNDYLRLAEQYKQKNEFNHALKYTYKALDIYRKTLSNQNHPLIARCLNNLGAIYDAQGDVNRSFEFYEQAIKIYSHLKPALCNQPVSNILKK
;
A
#
# COMPACT_ATOMS: atom_id res chain seq x y z
N MET A 1 47.49 31.29 -15.48
CA MET A 1 47.61 29.82 -15.55
C MET A 1 47.48 29.28 -14.14
N ASN A 2 46.27 28.84 -13.78
CA ASN A 2 45.91 28.36 -12.45
C ASN A 2 46.42 26.94 -12.19
N GLY A 3 46.82 26.66 -10.93
CA GLY A 3 46.65 25.35 -10.31
C GLY A 3 47.89 24.46 -10.14
N LYS A 4 48.66 24.64 -9.05
CA LYS A 4 49.51 23.60 -8.46
C LYS A 4 48.72 22.83 -7.38
N LYS A 5 48.33 21.58 -7.71
CA LYS A 5 48.47 20.26 -7.03
C LYS A 5 48.58 20.17 -5.47
N PRO A 6 48.41 18.98 -4.82
CA PRO A 6 47.61 17.77 -5.10
C PRO A 6 47.00 17.09 -3.80
N ILE A 7 46.41 15.87 -3.93
CA ILE A 7 46.14 14.84 -2.88
C ILE A 7 44.89 15.14 -1.99
N ASN A 8 43.93 14.25 -1.70
CA ASN A 8 44.01 12.85 -1.28
C ASN A 8 42.68 12.10 -1.47
N VAL A 9 42.78 10.82 -1.78
CA VAL A 9 41.73 9.82 -1.60
C VAL A 9 41.54 9.58 -0.10
N LYS A 10 40.31 9.69 0.41
CA LYS A 10 39.90 8.95 1.61
C LYS A 10 38.49 8.38 1.41
N ASN A 11 38.47 7.06 1.48
CA ASN A 11 37.33 6.20 1.70
C ASN A 11 36.56 6.56 2.98
N SER A 12 35.38 5.93 3.04
CA SER A 12 34.67 5.40 4.20
C SER A 12 33.90 6.36 5.11
N ALA A 13 32.58 6.14 5.07
CA ALA A 13 31.71 5.84 6.21
C ALA A 13 31.43 6.95 7.24
N ASP A 14 30.15 6.95 7.60
CA ASP A 14 29.55 7.47 8.82
C ASP A 14 29.47 8.98 8.99
N GLN A 15 28.26 9.49 8.75
CA GLN A 15 27.34 9.86 9.83
C GLN A 15 25.98 10.22 9.20
N SER A 16 25.01 9.30 9.12
CA SER A 16 24.09 8.97 10.21
C SER A 16 23.60 10.20 11.00
N LYS A 17 22.74 11.01 10.38
CA LYS A 17 21.72 11.78 11.10
C LYS A 17 20.37 11.65 10.40
N SER A 18 19.66 10.60 10.83
CA SER A 18 18.29 10.69 11.31
C SER A 18 17.38 11.66 10.56
N ILE A 19 16.45 11.11 9.78
CA ILE A 19 15.02 11.25 10.03
C ILE A 19 14.35 10.03 9.38
N ASP A 20 13.66 9.25 10.21
CA ASP A 20 12.61 8.32 9.81
C ASP A 20 11.59 9.01 8.89
N ARG A 21 11.84 8.96 7.57
CA ARG A 21 10.87 9.37 6.55
C ARG A 21 10.65 8.18 5.63
N LYS A 22 9.46 7.61 5.79
CA LYS A 22 8.73 6.78 4.82
C LYS A 22 9.18 5.33 4.69
N GLN A 23 8.86 4.53 5.72
CA GLN A 23 8.22 3.24 5.43
C GLN A 23 6.76 3.53 5.07
N GLU A 24 6.56 4.10 3.88
CA GLU A 24 5.24 4.18 3.27
C GLU A 24 4.81 2.75 2.96
N THR A 25 3.77 2.28 3.62
CA THR A 25 3.16 0.95 3.42
C THR A 25 2.38 0.86 2.10
N SER A 26 2.57 1.84 1.21
CA SER A 26 1.98 1.91 -0.12
C SER A 26 2.91 1.21 -1.09
N PRO A 27 2.38 0.45 -2.05
CA PRO A 27 3.21 -0.10 -3.10
C PRO A 27 3.83 1.02 -3.94
N ILE A 28 5.07 0.80 -4.39
CA ILE A 28 5.74 1.70 -5.31
C ILE A 28 5.08 1.55 -6.68
N LEU A 29 4.70 2.66 -7.30
CA LEU A 29 4.15 2.66 -8.65
C LEU A 29 5.31 2.82 -9.64
N ILE A 30 5.61 1.75 -10.37
CA ILE A 30 6.64 1.77 -11.42
C ILE A 30 5.95 1.66 -12.76
N SER A 31 6.28 2.55 -13.70
CA SER A 31 5.84 2.48 -15.08
C SER A 31 7.02 2.18 -15.99
N TYR A 32 6.92 1.10 -16.77
CA TYR A 32 7.93 0.74 -17.75
C TYR A 32 7.35 0.77 -19.16
N ASP A 33 7.99 1.60 -19.99
CA ASP A 33 7.69 1.65 -21.42
C ASP A 33 8.94 2.09 -22.19
N LYS A 34 9.43 1.20 -23.06
CA LYS A 34 10.64 1.41 -23.85
C LYS A 34 10.51 2.50 -24.90
N ASN A 35 9.28 2.85 -25.28
CA ASN A 35 8.98 3.81 -26.35
C ASN A 35 8.48 5.15 -25.82
N ASN A 36 8.47 5.36 -24.49
CA ASN A 36 7.79 6.51 -23.91
C ASN A 36 8.67 7.76 -23.99
N ASP A 37 8.15 8.78 -24.67
CA ASP A 37 8.65 10.15 -24.59
C ASP A 37 8.09 10.80 -23.31
N GLU A 38 8.94 11.48 -22.55
CA GLU A 38 8.76 12.03 -21.19
C GLU A 38 7.55 12.97 -20.94
N LYS A 39 6.59 13.08 -21.86
CA LYS A 39 5.61 14.17 -21.93
C LYS A 39 4.40 14.05 -21.00
N ASN A 40 4.14 12.88 -20.39
CA ASN A 40 2.98 12.67 -19.51
C ASN A 40 3.38 11.94 -18.21
N GLN A 41 4.35 12.50 -17.50
CA GLN A 41 4.82 12.00 -16.20
C GLN A 41 3.86 12.48 -15.10
N GLU A 42 3.39 11.54 -14.28
CA GLU A 42 2.65 11.82 -13.05
C GLU A 42 3.62 11.78 -11.86
N ASP A 43 3.48 12.74 -10.94
CA ASP A 43 4.41 12.92 -9.81
C ASP A 43 4.56 11.69 -8.89
N ASN A 44 3.62 10.74 -8.96
CA ASN A 44 3.56 9.57 -8.09
C ASN A 44 4.13 8.28 -8.72
N PHE A 45 4.57 8.32 -9.98
CA PHE A 45 5.09 7.15 -10.70
C PHE A 45 6.59 7.29 -10.97
N ILE A 46 7.31 6.18 -10.84
CA ILE A 46 8.70 6.09 -11.27
C ILE A 46 8.73 5.49 -12.68
N TYR A 47 9.24 6.26 -13.64
CA TYR A 47 9.27 5.87 -15.05
C TYR A 47 10.63 5.30 -15.44
N TYR A 48 10.62 4.17 -16.13
CA TYR A 48 11.81 3.58 -16.75
C TYR A 48 11.58 3.35 -18.24
N ASN A 49 12.56 3.73 -19.05
CA ASN A 49 12.64 3.41 -20.48
C ASN A 49 13.63 2.26 -20.75
N ASN A 50 14.50 1.93 -19.79
CA ASN A 50 15.47 0.84 -19.89
C ASN A 50 15.07 -0.34 -18.99
N VAL A 51 14.97 -1.53 -19.59
CA VAL A 51 14.54 -2.74 -18.89
C VAL A 51 15.49 -3.15 -17.76
N GLN A 52 16.81 -2.96 -17.93
CA GLN A 52 17.79 -3.35 -16.93
C GLN A 52 17.71 -2.45 -15.70
N GLN A 53 17.55 -1.14 -15.92
CA GLN A 53 17.37 -0.18 -14.82
C GLN A 53 16.08 -0.44 -14.06
N CYS A 54 14.99 -0.73 -14.78
CA CYS A 54 13.71 -1.09 -14.19
C CYS A 54 13.82 -2.34 -13.31
N ILE A 55 14.41 -3.42 -13.84
CA ILE A 55 14.61 -4.67 -13.10
C ILE A 55 15.49 -4.45 -11.87
N GLN A 56 16.60 -3.72 -12.01
CA GLN A 56 17.49 -3.44 -10.89
C GLN A 56 16.78 -2.65 -9.77
N ALA A 57 15.94 -1.67 -10.13
CA ALA A 57 15.14 -0.94 -9.16
C ALA A 57 14.11 -1.83 -8.46
N ILE A 58 13.49 -2.75 -9.20
CA ILE A 58 12.55 -3.74 -8.65
C ILE A 58 13.26 -4.67 -7.65
N GLU A 59 14.41 -5.21 -8.02
CA GLU A 59 15.16 -6.16 -7.18
C GLU A 59 15.69 -5.52 -5.90
N GLN A 60 16.05 -4.23 -5.96
CA GLN A 60 16.54 -3.47 -4.80
C GLN A 60 15.43 -2.99 -3.86
N SER A 61 14.17 -3.04 -4.29
CA SER A 61 13.04 -2.59 -3.46
C SER A 61 12.75 -3.57 -2.33
N SER A 62 12.60 -3.05 -1.11
CA SER A 62 12.04 -3.78 0.02
C SER A 62 10.51 -3.62 0.16
N ILE A 63 9.90 -2.82 -0.72
CA ILE A 63 8.48 -2.47 -0.73
C ILE A 63 7.81 -3.17 -1.92
N PRO A 64 6.57 -3.69 -1.76
CA PRO A 64 5.79 -4.22 -2.88
C PRO A 64 5.67 -3.21 -4.03
N ILE A 65 5.63 -3.70 -5.26
CA ILE A 65 5.60 -2.87 -6.45
C ILE A 65 4.33 -3.17 -7.24
N PHE A 66 3.63 -2.11 -7.61
CA PHE A 66 2.63 -2.15 -8.65
C PHE A 66 3.29 -1.69 -9.95
N LEU A 67 3.36 -2.61 -10.90
CA LEU A 67 4.07 -2.40 -12.15
C LEU A 67 3.08 -2.13 -13.28
N ILE A 68 3.25 -1.01 -13.95
CA ILE A 68 2.47 -0.60 -15.11
C ILE A 68 3.33 -0.86 -16.34
N LEU A 69 2.83 -1.68 -17.25
CA LEU A 69 3.53 -2.07 -18.48
C LEU A 69 2.75 -1.58 -19.70
N ASN A 70 3.45 -1.03 -20.68
CA ASN A 70 2.87 -0.92 -22.01
C ASN A 70 2.80 -2.32 -22.65
N SER A 71 1.72 -2.64 -23.34
CA SER A 71 1.52 -3.90 -24.07
C SER A 71 2.71 -4.27 -24.97
N THR A 72 3.32 -3.27 -25.63
CA THR A 72 4.47 -3.45 -26.53
C THR A 72 5.78 -3.78 -25.80
N SER A 73 5.86 -3.44 -24.52
CA SER A 73 7.03 -3.61 -23.65
C SER A 73 6.81 -4.71 -22.60
N ALA A 74 5.59 -5.26 -22.50
CA ALA A 74 5.21 -6.19 -21.44
C ALA A 74 6.02 -7.48 -21.48
N THR A 75 6.31 -8.03 -22.67
CA THR A 75 7.07 -9.28 -22.83
C THR A 75 8.50 -9.19 -22.28
N ASP A 76 9.08 -7.99 -22.30
CA ASP A 76 10.48 -7.76 -21.92
C ASP A 76 10.68 -8.00 -20.42
N ILE A 77 9.68 -7.65 -19.60
CA ILE A 77 9.70 -7.89 -18.14
C ILE A 77 8.98 -9.19 -17.76
N LEU A 78 7.84 -9.51 -18.39
CA LEU A 78 7.05 -10.69 -18.03
C LEU A 78 7.83 -12.01 -18.17
N SER A 79 8.76 -12.10 -19.13
CA SER A 79 9.65 -13.25 -19.27
C SER A 79 10.50 -13.56 -18.02
N ARG A 80 10.71 -12.56 -17.15
CA ARG A 80 11.50 -12.66 -15.92
C ARG A 80 10.65 -12.51 -14.67
N ILE A 81 9.33 -12.52 -14.77
CA ILE A 81 8.43 -12.25 -13.64
C ILE A 81 8.67 -13.20 -12.45
N HIS A 82 9.10 -14.43 -12.71
CA HIS A 82 9.37 -15.43 -11.67
C HIS A 82 10.57 -15.07 -10.78
N SER A 83 11.55 -14.31 -11.29
CA SER A 83 12.66 -13.82 -10.45
C SER A 83 12.29 -12.55 -9.68
N LEU A 84 11.21 -11.86 -10.08
CA LEU A 84 10.79 -10.58 -9.52
C LEU A 84 9.69 -10.79 -8.46
N THR A 85 10.13 -11.15 -7.26
CA THR A 85 9.24 -11.42 -6.12
C THR A 85 8.57 -10.18 -5.56
N GLN A 86 9.20 -9.01 -5.74
CA GLN A 86 8.75 -7.71 -5.24
C GLN A 86 7.53 -7.17 -5.97
N ILE A 87 7.28 -7.62 -7.20
CA ILE A 87 6.10 -7.25 -7.96
C ILE A 87 4.90 -8.00 -7.38
N ASP A 88 3.94 -7.26 -6.86
CA ASP A 88 2.70 -7.83 -6.34
C ASP A 88 1.65 -7.88 -7.45
N THR A 89 1.44 -6.73 -8.11
CA THR A 89 0.38 -6.54 -9.10
C THR A 89 0.93 -5.90 -10.37
N ILE A 90 0.49 -6.39 -11.53
CA ILE A 90 0.83 -5.85 -12.85
C ILE A 90 -0.42 -5.32 -13.54
N PHE A 91 -0.34 -4.10 -14.05
CA PHE A 91 -1.35 -3.48 -14.89
C PHE A 91 -0.78 -3.30 -16.28
N ILE A 92 -1.52 -3.71 -17.32
CA ILE A 92 -1.04 -3.55 -18.70
C ILE A 92 -1.88 -2.50 -19.42
N TYR A 93 -1.22 -1.48 -19.95
CA TYR A 93 -1.83 -0.45 -20.78
C TYR A 93 -1.67 -0.80 -22.26
N CYS A 94 -2.78 -0.78 -22.99
CA CYS A 94 -2.88 -1.08 -24.42
C CYS A 94 -3.29 0.18 -25.18
N ASN A 95 -2.64 0.47 -26.30
CA ASN A 95 -2.96 1.66 -27.10
C ASN A 95 -4.20 1.45 -27.98
N SER A 96 -4.60 0.20 -28.21
CA SER A 96 -5.77 -0.13 -29.05
C SER A 96 -6.51 -1.38 -28.56
N SER A 97 -7.79 -1.49 -28.94
CA SER A 97 -8.60 -2.68 -28.66
C SER A 97 -8.03 -3.96 -29.29
N ARG A 98 -7.39 -3.83 -30.46
CA ARG A 98 -6.71 -4.95 -31.11
C ARG A 98 -5.50 -5.43 -30.29
N GLU A 99 -4.74 -4.52 -29.69
CA GLU A 99 -3.65 -4.88 -28.77
C GLU A 99 -4.18 -5.54 -27.50
N GLN A 100 -5.28 -5.03 -26.94
CA GLN A 100 -5.91 -5.64 -25.76
C GLN A 100 -6.32 -7.10 -26.02
N GLN A 101 -7.00 -7.37 -27.13
CA GLN A 101 -7.36 -8.74 -27.53
C GLN A 101 -6.13 -9.63 -27.72
N ARG A 102 -5.07 -9.07 -28.34
CA ARG A 102 -3.81 -9.80 -28.50
C ARG A 102 -3.14 -10.07 -27.17
N CYS A 103 -3.22 -9.20 -26.18
CA CYS A 103 -2.56 -9.37 -24.88
C CYS A 103 -3.37 -10.21 -23.89
N GLN A 104 -4.60 -10.61 -24.24
CA GLN A 104 -5.50 -11.35 -23.35
C GLN A 104 -4.94 -12.72 -22.91
N TYR A 105 -4.08 -13.35 -23.73
CA TYR A 105 -3.39 -14.58 -23.32
C TYR A 105 -2.46 -14.34 -22.11
N LEU A 106 -1.87 -13.14 -21.96
CA LEU A 106 -0.96 -12.85 -20.86
C LEU A 106 -1.66 -13.00 -19.51
N CYS A 107 -2.92 -12.56 -19.39
CA CYS A 107 -3.72 -12.72 -18.18
C CYS A 107 -3.96 -14.19 -17.81
N GLN A 108 -3.97 -15.10 -18.80
CA GLN A 108 -4.12 -16.54 -18.55
C GLN A 108 -2.81 -17.19 -18.08
N HIS A 109 -1.67 -16.67 -18.54
CA HIS A 109 -0.35 -17.21 -18.22
C HIS A 109 0.27 -16.61 -16.95
N TYR A 110 -0.09 -15.38 -16.59
CA TYR A 110 0.51 -14.66 -15.47
C TYR A 110 -0.55 -14.23 -14.47
N SER A 111 -0.57 -14.92 -13.32
CA SER A 111 -1.55 -14.66 -12.24
C SER A 111 -1.41 -13.30 -11.56
N LYS A 112 -0.23 -12.66 -11.67
CA LYS A 112 0.03 -11.33 -11.11
C LYS A 112 -0.54 -10.19 -11.96
N ILE A 113 -1.01 -10.47 -13.18
CA ILE A 113 -1.67 -9.46 -14.01
C ILE A 113 -3.08 -9.24 -13.48
N PHE A 114 -3.37 -8.00 -13.09
CA PHE A 114 -4.68 -7.59 -12.63
C PHE A 114 -5.67 -7.51 -13.79
N ASP A 115 -5.38 -6.66 -14.78
CA ASP A 115 -6.22 -6.49 -15.96
C ASP A 115 -5.47 -5.73 -17.09
N LEU A 116 -6.11 -5.67 -18.27
CA LEU A 116 -5.69 -4.93 -19.45
C LEU A 116 -6.55 -3.68 -19.65
N PHE A 117 -5.92 -2.53 -19.78
CA PHE A 117 -6.59 -1.23 -19.86
C PHE A 117 -6.34 -0.55 -21.20
N ILE A 118 -7.37 0.06 -21.78
CA ILE A 118 -7.25 0.96 -22.95
C ILE A 118 -7.38 2.41 -22.49
N ASP A 119 -8.33 2.70 -21.60
CA ASP A 119 -8.53 4.04 -21.08
C ASP A 119 -7.56 4.30 -19.92
N ARG A 120 -6.73 5.33 -20.08
CA ARG A 120 -5.79 5.76 -19.05
C ARG A 120 -6.52 6.20 -17.78
N LYS A 121 -7.68 6.84 -17.88
CA LYS A 121 -8.42 7.28 -16.69
C LYS A 121 -8.86 6.07 -15.86
N GLN A 122 -9.46 5.08 -16.51
CA GLN A 122 -9.87 3.84 -15.86
C GLN A 122 -8.68 3.10 -15.21
N LEU A 123 -7.53 3.07 -15.88
CA LEU A 123 -6.30 2.49 -15.32
C LEU A 123 -5.90 3.20 -14.02
N LEU A 124 -5.85 4.53 -14.02
CA LEU A 124 -5.44 5.31 -12.85
C LEU A 124 -6.42 5.16 -11.67
N ASP A 125 -7.73 5.21 -11.94
CA ASP A 125 -8.77 4.99 -10.93
C ASP A 125 -8.61 3.59 -10.30
N THR A 126 -8.39 2.56 -11.14
CA THR A 126 -8.19 1.18 -10.69
C THR A 126 -6.90 1.00 -9.88
N ILE A 127 -5.80 1.66 -10.28
CA ILE A 127 -4.54 1.66 -9.51
C ILE A 127 -4.78 2.30 -8.14
N GLN A 128 -5.47 3.43 -8.07
CA GLN A 128 -5.79 4.09 -6.81
C GLN A 128 -6.63 3.20 -5.89
N GLU A 129 -7.64 2.53 -6.42
CA GLU A 129 -8.45 1.58 -5.67
C GLU A 129 -7.62 0.41 -5.13
N ASN A 130 -6.72 -0.15 -5.95
CA ASN A 130 -5.83 -1.23 -5.52
C ASN A 130 -4.82 -0.78 -4.46
N VAL A 131 -4.26 0.43 -4.57
CA VAL A 131 -3.38 1.02 -3.55
C VAL A 131 -4.15 1.16 -2.23
N LEU A 132 -5.39 1.63 -2.29
CA LEU A 132 -6.25 1.75 -1.13
C LEU A 132 -6.59 0.39 -0.50
N LEU A 133 -6.88 -0.62 -1.32
CA LEU A 133 -7.12 -1.99 -0.87
C LEU A 133 -5.88 -2.58 -0.21
N TYR A 134 -4.69 -2.40 -0.81
CA TYR A 134 -3.42 -2.85 -0.27
C TYR A 134 -3.15 -2.25 1.11
N GLN A 135 -3.34 -0.93 1.25
CA GLN A 135 -3.19 -0.25 2.53
C GLN A 135 -4.18 -0.81 3.56
N LYS A 136 -5.46 -1.00 3.22
CA LYS A 136 -6.45 -1.60 4.14
C LYS A 136 -6.07 -3.02 4.57
N GLN A 137 -5.61 -3.86 3.64
CA GLN A 137 -5.14 -5.21 3.95
C GLN A 137 -3.91 -5.19 4.86
N SER A 138 -2.94 -4.32 4.58
CA SER A 138 -1.78 -4.08 5.45
C SER A 138 -2.21 -3.71 6.88
N GLY A 139 -3.24 -2.86 7.02
CA GLY A 139 -3.84 -2.54 8.31
C GLY A 139 -4.42 -3.76 9.06
N ASN A 140 -5.03 -4.71 8.34
CA ASN A 140 -5.54 -5.96 8.94
C ASN A 140 -4.40 -6.88 9.39
N ASP A 141 -3.35 -7.01 8.59
CA ASP A 141 -2.19 -7.83 8.93
C ASP A 141 -1.48 -7.32 10.18
N TYR A 142 -1.33 -6.00 10.32
CA TYR A 142 -0.78 -5.42 11.54
C TYR A 142 -1.63 -5.69 12.77
N LEU A 143 -2.97 -5.69 12.67
CA LEU A 143 -3.82 -6.07 13.78
C LEU A 143 -3.69 -7.56 14.15
N ARG A 144 -3.54 -8.43 13.16
CA ARG A 144 -3.29 -9.85 13.39
C ARG A 144 -1.95 -10.08 14.09
N LEU A 145 -0.90 -9.39 13.67
CA LEU A 145 0.41 -9.42 14.34
C LEU A 145 0.29 -8.88 15.78
N ALA A 146 -0.41 -7.77 15.98
CA ALA A 146 -0.60 -7.21 17.30
C ALA A 146 -1.29 -8.19 18.26
N GLU A 147 -2.31 -8.91 17.78
CA GLU A 147 -3.01 -9.93 18.57
C GLU A 147 -2.08 -11.10 18.94
N GLN A 148 -1.24 -11.56 18.00
CA GLN A 148 -0.24 -12.59 18.28
C GLN A 148 0.78 -12.17 19.33
N TYR A 149 1.29 -10.93 19.27
CA TYR A 149 2.20 -10.40 20.29
C TYR A 149 1.52 -10.20 21.64
N LYS A 150 0.26 -9.78 21.65
CA LYS A 150 -0.54 -9.68 22.88
C LYS A 150 -0.68 -11.04 23.56
N GLN A 151 -0.96 -12.10 22.80
CA GLN A 151 -1.04 -13.48 23.32
C GLN A 151 0.29 -13.98 23.91
N LYS A 152 1.42 -13.46 23.43
CA LYS A 152 2.76 -13.71 23.97
C LYS A 152 3.14 -12.82 25.16
N ASN A 153 2.22 -11.95 25.62
CA ASN A 153 2.47 -10.91 26.63
C ASN A 153 3.56 -9.89 26.22
N GLU A 154 3.85 -9.77 24.92
CA GLU A 154 4.79 -8.79 24.38
C GLU A 154 4.06 -7.48 24.02
N PHE A 155 3.60 -6.78 25.04
CA PHE A 155 2.68 -5.66 24.88
C PHE A 155 3.28 -4.47 24.09
N ASN A 156 4.58 -4.21 24.20
CA ASN A 156 5.24 -3.14 23.43
C ASN A 156 5.16 -3.39 21.92
N HIS A 157 5.37 -4.64 21.47
CA HIS A 157 5.21 -5.02 20.07
C HIS A 157 3.73 -4.94 19.65
N ALA A 158 2.82 -5.41 20.50
CA ALA A 158 1.37 -5.32 20.24
C ALA A 158 0.88 -3.88 20.05
N LEU A 159 1.33 -2.95 20.90
CA LEU A 159 1.03 -1.51 20.77
C LEU A 159 1.58 -0.95 19.46
N LYS A 160 2.87 -1.22 19.17
CA LYS A 160 3.53 -0.74 17.94
C LYS A 160 2.74 -1.12 16.69
N TYR A 161 2.32 -2.38 16.58
CA TYR A 161 1.58 -2.85 15.42
C TYR A 161 0.13 -2.34 15.39
N THR A 162 -0.54 -2.24 16.54
CA THR A 162 -1.90 -1.64 16.59
C THR A 162 -1.89 -0.17 16.19
N TYR A 163 -0.88 0.62 16.59
CA TYR A 163 -0.74 2.01 16.16
C TYR A 163 -0.45 2.14 14.66
N LYS A 164 0.37 1.24 14.08
CA LYS A 164 0.58 1.20 12.63
C LYS A 164 -0.73 0.95 11.87
N ALA A 165 -1.54 0.00 12.32
CA ALA A 165 -2.85 -0.26 11.73
C ALA A 165 -3.78 0.96 11.85
N LEU A 166 -3.80 1.62 13.01
CA LEU A 166 -4.60 2.83 13.23
C LEU A 166 -4.20 3.96 12.27
N ASP A 167 -2.90 4.21 12.08
CA ASP A 167 -2.41 5.24 11.17
C ASP A 167 -2.82 4.97 9.72
N ILE A 168 -2.67 3.73 9.27
CA ILE A 168 -3.14 3.28 7.95
C ILE A 168 -4.64 3.53 7.79
N TYR A 169 -5.46 3.13 8.75
CA TYR A 169 -6.91 3.31 8.66
C TYR A 169 -7.32 4.78 8.69
N ARG A 170 -6.64 5.63 9.48
CA ARG A 170 -6.90 7.08 9.49
C ARG A 170 -6.53 7.77 8.17
N LYS A 171 -5.49 7.28 7.48
CA LYS A 171 -5.06 7.83 6.18
C LYS A 171 -5.93 7.34 5.03
N THR A 172 -6.36 6.08 5.08
CA THR A 172 -7.13 5.43 4.00
C THR A 172 -8.61 5.72 4.05
N LEU A 173 -9.17 5.95 5.24
CA LEU A 173 -10.60 6.10 5.42
C LEU A 173 -10.94 7.59 5.54
N SER A 174 -11.79 8.07 4.65
CA SER A 174 -12.25 9.46 4.66
C SER A 174 -13.08 9.80 5.91
N ASN A 175 -13.66 8.80 6.56
CA ASN A 175 -14.46 8.95 7.77
C ASN A 175 -13.68 8.45 9.00
N GLN A 176 -13.47 9.34 9.97
CA GLN A 176 -12.79 9.00 11.23
C GLN A 176 -13.65 8.14 12.17
N ASN A 177 -14.97 8.08 11.96
CA ASN A 177 -15.91 7.23 12.69
C ASN A 177 -16.09 5.84 12.05
N HIS A 178 -15.06 5.34 11.37
CA HIS A 178 -15.14 4.04 10.70
C HIS A 178 -14.97 2.87 11.70
N PRO A 179 -15.69 1.74 11.54
CA PRO A 179 -15.58 0.57 12.42
C PRO A 179 -14.14 0.04 12.58
N LEU A 180 -13.33 0.12 11.52
CA LEU A 180 -11.93 -0.32 11.57
C LEU A 180 -11.07 0.53 12.51
N ILE A 181 -11.33 1.83 12.59
CA ILE A 181 -10.65 2.74 13.54
C ILE A 181 -11.09 2.40 14.96
N ALA A 182 -12.39 2.20 15.18
CA ALA A 182 -12.93 1.77 16.48
C ALA A 182 -12.33 0.43 16.95
N ARG A 183 -12.14 -0.52 16.03
CA ARG A 183 -11.48 -1.80 16.31
C ARG A 183 -10.03 -1.62 16.74
N CYS A 184 -9.25 -0.76 16.07
CA CYS A 184 -7.89 -0.44 16.51
C CYS A 184 -7.86 0.16 17.92
N LEU A 185 -8.75 1.12 18.20
CA LEU A 185 -8.85 1.75 19.53
C LEU A 185 -9.24 0.74 20.61
N ASN A 186 -10.19 -0.14 20.32
CA ASN A 186 -10.55 -1.24 21.22
C ASN A 186 -9.37 -2.17 21.52
N ASN A 187 -8.56 -2.50 20.49
CA ASN A 187 -7.38 -3.33 20.67
C ASN A 187 -6.30 -2.62 21.51
N LEU A 188 -6.12 -1.29 21.35
CA LEU A 188 -5.25 -0.51 22.23
C LEU A 188 -5.73 -0.56 23.68
N GLY A 189 -7.03 -0.37 23.91
CA GLY A 189 -7.66 -0.49 25.22
C GLY A 189 -7.37 -1.85 25.87
N ALA A 190 -7.54 -2.94 25.11
CA ALA A 190 -7.27 -4.30 25.57
C ALA A 190 -5.80 -4.57 25.89
N ILE A 191 -4.87 -3.97 25.14
CA ILE A 191 -3.43 -4.14 25.40
C ILE A 191 -3.03 -3.37 26.67
N TYR A 192 -3.50 -2.14 26.86
CA TYR A 192 -3.21 -1.37 28.08
C TYR A 192 -3.86 -1.98 29.33
N ASP A 193 -5.06 -2.56 29.19
CA ASP A 193 -5.71 -3.32 30.27
C ASP A 193 -4.85 -4.51 30.70
N ALA A 194 -4.36 -5.29 29.73
CA ALA A 194 -3.46 -6.42 29.98
C ALA A 194 -2.10 -5.99 30.59
N GLN A 195 -1.65 -4.75 30.37
CA GLN A 195 -0.49 -4.16 31.04
C GLN A 195 -0.78 -3.63 32.45
N GLY A 196 -2.05 -3.53 32.85
CA GLY A 196 -2.49 -2.92 34.10
C GLY A 196 -2.60 -1.38 34.07
N ASP A 197 -2.45 -0.74 32.90
CA ASP A 197 -2.68 0.71 32.75
C ASP A 197 -4.16 0.98 32.46
N VAL A 198 -4.95 0.93 33.54
CA VAL A 198 -6.41 1.10 33.49
C VAL A 198 -6.82 2.46 32.95
N ASN A 199 -6.04 3.52 33.24
CA ASN A 199 -6.36 4.88 32.81
C ASN A 199 -6.33 4.99 31.28
N ARG A 200 -5.22 4.56 30.65
CA ARG A 200 -5.12 4.57 29.18
C ARG A 200 -6.09 3.59 28.55
N SER A 201 -6.30 2.43 29.16
CA SER A 201 -7.28 1.46 28.68
C SER A 201 -8.66 2.08 28.55
N PHE A 202 -9.11 2.75 29.62
CA PHE A 202 -10.40 3.42 29.66
C PHE A 202 -10.53 4.50 28.58
N GLU A 203 -9.50 5.35 28.42
CA GLU A 203 -9.50 6.39 27.38
C GLU A 203 -9.67 5.81 25.97
N PHE A 204 -8.97 4.71 25.65
CA PHE A 204 -9.07 4.07 24.33
C PHE A 204 -10.42 3.37 24.12
N TYR A 205 -10.94 2.70 25.14
CA TYR A 205 -12.28 2.10 25.07
C TYR A 205 -13.37 3.17 24.91
N GLU A 206 -13.26 4.30 25.62
CA GLU A 206 -14.21 5.39 25.50
C GLU A 206 -14.24 5.96 24.08
N GLN A 207 -13.06 6.14 23.46
CA GLN A 207 -12.96 6.57 22.06
C GLN A 207 -13.57 5.54 21.10
N ALA A 208 -13.32 4.24 21.31
CA ALA A 208 -13.91 3.18 20.49
C ALA A 208 -15.45 3.16 20.61
N ILE A 209 -15.98 3.27 21.83
CA ILE A 209 -17.42 3.32 22.11
C ILE A 209 -18.06 4.55 21.46
N LYS A 210 -17.42 5.72 21.53
CA LYS A 210 -17.90 6.92 20.84
C LYS A 210 -18.08 6.67 19.35
N ILE A 211 -17.14 5.98 18.69
CA ILE A 211 -17.30 5.66 17.27
C ILE A 211 -18.41 4.64 17.04
N TYR A 212 -18.45 3.55 17.81
CA TYR A 212 -19.51 2.54 17.69
C TYR A 212 -20.90 3.09 17.97
N SER A 213 -21.02 4.06 18.89
CA SER A 213 -22.29 4.72 19.20
C SER A 213 -22.76 5.63 18.06
N HIS A 214 -21.85 6.26 17.31
CA HIS A 214 -22.19 7.02 16.09
C HIS A 214 -22.61 6.12 14.92
N LEU A 215 -22.14 4.87 14.89
CA LEU A 215 -22.55 3.87 13.90
C LEU A 215 -23.94 3.29 14.19
N LYS A 216 -24.30 3.17 15.48
CA LYS A 216 -25.58 2.59 15.94
C LYS A 216 -26.85 3.31 15.41
N PRO A 217 -26.96 4.65 15.33
CA PRO A 217 -28.12 5.31 14.75
C PRO A 217 -28.27 5.04 13.25
N ALA A 218 -27.21 4.69 12.52
CA ALA A 218 -27.31 4.31 11.11
C ALA A 218 -27.96 2.93 10.92
N LEU A 219 -27.87 2.02 11.90
CA LEU A 219 -28.53 0.72 11.90
C LEU A 219 -29.97 0.78 12.42
N CYS A 220 -30.26 1.69 13.35
CA CYS A 220 -31.62 1.90 13.88
C CYS A 220 -32.52 2.77 12.99
N ASN A 221 -31.99 3.41 11.94
CA ASN A 221 -32.75 4.29 11.03
C ASN A 221 -33.23 3.59 9.74
N GLN A 222 -33.22 2.26 9.65
CA GLN A 222 -34.13 1.58 8.73
C GLN A 222 -35.51 1.56 9.40
N PRO A 223 -36.49 2.35 8.91
CA PRO A 223 -37.81 2.31 9.51
C PRO A 223 -38.40 0.91 9.30
N VAL A 224 -38.76 0.26 10.41
CA VAL A 224 -39.47 -1.03 10.47
C VAL A 224 -40.83 -0.97 9.73
N SER A 225 -41.24 0.20 9.23
CA SER A 225 -42.46 0.40 8.45
C SER A 225 -42.49 -0.36 7.11
N ASN A 226 -41.36 -0.85 6.60
CA ASN A 226 -41.33 -1.67 5.37
C ASN A 226 -41.40 -3.20 5.61
N ILE A 227 -41.49 -3.66 6.86
CA ILE A 227 -41.62 -5.10 7.19
C ILE A 227 -43.07 -5.49 7.57
N LEU A 228 -43.99 -4.52 7.67
CA LEU A 228 -45.40 -4.76 8.03
C LEU A 228 -46.42 -4.20 7.02
N LYS A 229 -46.10 -4.21 5.72
CA LYS A 229 -47.12 -4.13 4.67
C LYS A 229 -47.15 -5.45 3.90
N LYS A 230 -48.05 -6.34 4.34
CA LYS A 230 -48.67 -7.34 3.47
C LYS A 230 -49.42 -6.65 2.34
#